data_AF-A0A3B9ZFH5-F1
#
_entry.id   AF-A0A3B9ZFH5-F1
#
_cell.length_a   1.000
_cell.length_b   1.000
_cell.length_c   1.000
_cell.angle_alpha   90.00
_cell.angle_beta   90.00
_cell.angle_gamma   90.00
#
_symmetry.space_group_name_H-M   'P 1'
#
loop_
_entity.id
_entity.type
_entity.pdbx_description
1 polymer ?
#
loop_
_entity_poly.entity_id
_entity_poly.type
_entity_poly.pdbx_seq_one_letter_code
_entity_poly.pdbx_strand_id
1 'polypeptide(L)'
;CGACSGFHGIVSSGTTAKQVKKERDCVPITYGAMLLEGLVAVLAIITVIILPKNSPLLKADPNLIYAGGIAKSLALFNIPYQIAFTFALLAFSTFVYDTLDVCTRLARYIFQELTGWHSKKGSLCAGVASVLVPFIFLMASKEKAYLAAWPAFGASNQLLASIILLAVSVWLIHLGKRPWYTILPMIFMFAVTSWSLVILSIPFVKSLAGLTTGFFPSADTVLLGGCGVLLLALSLMLIVETVRVLFFFRTKAA
;
A
#
# COMPACT_ATOMS: atom_id res chain seq x y z
N CYS A 1 -5.47 2.26 4.39
CA CYS A 1 -4.36 2.76 5.23
C CYS A 1 -4.70 2.72 6.72
N GLY A 2 -5.87 3.20 7.15
CA GLY A 2 -6.20 3.43 8.58
C GLY A 2 -6.34 2.25 9.54
N ALA A 3 -6.15 0.98 9.14
CA ALA A 3 -6.16 -0.16 10.07
C ALA A 3 -4.71 -0.62 10.40
N CYS A 4 -3.95 -0.96 9.38
CA CYS A 4 -2.52 -1.22 9.44
C CYS A 4 -1.94 -0.98 8.04
N SER A 5 -0.75 -0.36 7.93
CA SER A 5 -0.13 -0.09 6.63
C SER A 5 1.35 -0.36 6.66
N GLY A 6 1.77 -1.33 5.85
CA GLY A 6 3.18 -1.65 5.65
C GLY A 6 3.93 -0.50 4.99
N PHE A 7 3.32 0.18 4.01
CA PHE A 7 3.93 1.31 3.32
C PHE A 7 4.29 2.44 4.28
N HIS A 8 3.39 2.81 5.19
CA HIS A 8 3.69 3.79 6.23
C HIS A 8 4.83 3.34 7.14
N GLY A 9 4.96 2.04 7.44
CA GLY A 9 6.10 1.51 8.19
C GLY A 9 7.43 1.64 7.44
N ILE A 10 7.47 1.39 6.13
CA ILE A 10 8.69 1.64 5.33
C ILE A 10 9.02 3.14 5.30
N VAL A 11 8.05 3.99 5.01
CA VAL A 11 8.28 5.45 4.94
C VAL A 11 8.75 5.98 6.30
N SER A 12 8.10 5.55 7.39
CA SER A 12 8.42 5.99 8.74
C SER A 12 9.83 5.58 9.16
N SER A 13 10.27 4.36 8.83
CA SER A 13 11.60 3.86 9.16
C SER A 13 12.71 4.43 8.26
N GLY A 14 12.42 4.65 6.98
CA GLY A 14 13.41 5.10 5.99
C GLY A 14 13.59 6.62 5.89
N THR A 15 12.53 7.39 6.11
CA THR A 15 12.50 8.85 5.89
C THR A 15 12.14 9.62 7.16
N THR A 16 10.96 9.39 7.75
CA THR A 16 10.47 10.16 8.89
C THR A 16 11.41 10.06 10.09
N ALA A 17 11.88 8.86 10.44
CA ALA A 17 12.80 8.64 11.55
C ALA A 17 14.11 9.45 11.43
N LYS A 18 14.55 9.78 10.21
CA LYS A 18 15.76 10.59 9.95
C LYS A 18 15.50 12.09 10.00
N GLN A 19 14.24 12.50 9.91
CA GLN A 19 13.81 13.90 9.93
C GLN A 19 13.33 14.35 11.31
N VAL A 20 13.01 13.40 12.20
CA VAL A 20 12.61 13.67 13.58
C VAL A 20 13.81 14.17 14.39
N LYS A 21 13.66 15.32 15.05
CA LYS A 21 14.73 15.97 15.83
C LYS A 21 14.97 15.30 17.19
N LYS A 22 13.92 14.84 17.86
CA LYS A 22 13.98 14.19 19.17
C LYS A 22 12.87 13.15 19.30
N GLU A 23 13.12 12.08 20.06
CA GLU A 23 12.20 10.95 20.23
C GLU A 23 10.80 11.36 20.72
N ARG A 24 10.71 12.41 21.54
CA ARG A 24 9.43 12.94 22.03
C ARG A 24 8.52 13.47 20.91
N ASP A 25 9.07 13.82 19.75
CA ASP A 25 8.30 14.27 18.59
C ASP A 25 7.68 13.09 17.82
N CYS A 26 8.16 11.85 18.01
CA CYS A 26 7.63 10.67 17.33
C CYS A 26 6.15 10.42 17.64
N VAL A 27 5.72 10.71 18.88
CA VAL A 27 4.32 10.53 19.31
C VAL A 27 3.38 11.50 18.58
N PRO A 28 3.54 12.83 18.67
CA PRO A 28 2.65 13.75 17.97
C PRO A 28 2.73 13.61 16.45
N ILE A 29 3.89 13.29 15.88
CA ILE A 29 4.02 13.08 14.43
C ILE A 29 3.27 11.83 13.98
N THR A 30 3.55 10.67 14.57
CA THR A 30 2.95 9.40 14.14
C THR A 30 1.46 9.35 14.43
N TYR A 31 1.05 9.64 15.67
CA TYR A 31 -0.36 9.63 16.05
C TYR A 31 -1.14 10.78 15.40
N GLY A 32 -0.55 11.97 15.30
CA GLY A 32 -1.19 13.10 14.63
C GLY A 32 -1.44 12.82 13.15
N ALA A 33 -0.47 12.25 12.43
CA ALA A 33 -0.66 11.83 11.05
C ALA A 33 -1.78 10.78 10.91
N MET A 34 -1.80 9.78 11.80
CA MET A 34 -2.87 8.77 11.81
C MET A 34 -4.26 9.37 12.04
N LEU A 35 -4.39 10.35 12.93
CA LEU A 35 -5.65 11.04 13.17
C LEU A 35 -6.10 11.86 11.96
N LEU A 36 -5.17 12.56 11.29
CA LEU A 36 -5.46 13.33 10.08
C LEU A 36 -5.87 12.41 8.91
N GLU A 37 -5.20 11.28 8.72
CA GLU A 37 -5.63 10.26 7.75
C GLU A 37 -7.00 9.68 8.07
N GLY A 38 -7.25 9.41 9.36
CA GLY A 38 -8.56 8.97 9.83
C GLY A 38 -9.66 9.97 9.51
N LEU A 39 -9.40 11.27 9.71
CA LEU A 39 -10.33 12.33 9.33
C LEU A 39 -10.61 12.33 7.83
N VAL A 40 -9.58 12.25 6.98
CA VAL A 40 -9.74 12.17 5.52
C VAL A 40 -10.56 10.94 5.11
N ALA A 41 -10.34 9.79 5.74
CA ALA A 41 -11.11 8.57 5.48
C ALA A 41 -12.58 8.73 5.87
N VAL A 42 -12.88 9.32 7.03
CA VAL A 42 -14.26 9.60 7.46
C VAL A 42 -14.94 10.56 6.48
N LEU A 43 -14.27 11.62 6.07
CA LEU A 43 -14.78 12.56 5.08
C LEU A 43 -15.10 11.85 3.76
N ALA A 44 -14.21 11.00 3.26
CA ALA A 44 -14.44 10.22 2.05
C ALA A 44 -15.70 9.34 2.17
N ILE A 45 -15.88 8.65 3.31
CA ILE A 45 -17.07 7.84 3.56
C ILE A 45 -18.34 8.71 3.55
N ILE A 46 -18.32 9.87 4.21
CA ILE A 46 -19.44 10.81 4.22
C ILE A 46 -19.79 11.24 2.79
N THR A 47 -18.79 11.59 1.97
CA THR A 47 -19.02 12.01 0.56
C THR A 47 -19.74 10.96 -0.28
N VAL A 48 -19.54 9.67 0.03
CA VAL A 48 -20.16 8.56 -0.69
C VAL A 48 -21.55 8.23 -0.11
N ILE A 49 -21.70 8.22 1.23
CA ILE A 49 -22.97 7.85 1.89
C ILE A 49 -24.11 8.83 1.55
N ILE A 50 -23.81 10.10 1.32
CA ILE A 50 -24.82 11.10 0.94
C ILE A 50 -25.35 10.91 -0.49
N LEU A 51 -24.73 10.04 -1.31
CA LEU A 51 -25.16 9.80 -2.69
C LEU A 51 -26.25 8.73 -2.75
N PRO A 52 -27.36 8.99 -3.47
CA PRO A 52 -28.35 7.95 -3.77
C PRO A 52 -27.74 6.77 -4.53
N LYS A 53 -28.23 5.54 -4.27
CA LYS A 53 -27.73 4.29 -4.89
C LYS A 53 -27.68 4.32 -6.43
N ASN A 54 -28.57 5.08 -7.07
CA ASN A 54 -28.67 5.19 -8.54
C ASN A 54 -28.17 6.56 -9.05
N SER A 55 -27.42 7.30 -8.25
CA SER A 55 -26.92 8.61 -8.65
C SER A 55 -25.97 8.50 -9.84
N PRO A 56 -26.14 9.30 -10.91
CA PRO A 56 -25.21 9.33 -12.03
C PRO A 56 -23.79 9.74 -11.60
N LEU A 57 -23.65 10.44 -10.47
CA LEU A 57 -22.37 10.81 -9.88
C LEU A 57 -21.53 9.61 -9.44
N LEU A 58 -22.15 8.45 -9.17
CA LEU A 58 -21.40 7.22 -8.84
C LEU A 58 -20.60 6.67 -10.03
N LYS A 59 -20.86 7.13 -11.25
CA LYS A 59 -20.08 6.79 -12.45
C LYS A 59 -18.92 7.74 -12.70
N ALA A 60 -18.89 8.89 -12.03
CA ALA A 60 -17.82 9.86 -12.15
C ALA A 60 -16.52 9.34 -11.50
N ASP A 61 -15.42 10.01 -11.79
CA ASP A 61 -14.14 9.61 -11.22
C ASP A 61 -14.08 9.91 -9.71
N PRO A 62 -13.39 9.06 -8.92
CA PRO A 62 -13.38 9.18 -7.45
C PRO A 62 -12.95 10.55 -6.92
N ASN A 63 -12.01 11.21 -7.61
CA ASN A 63 -11.55 12.56 -7.28
C ASN A 63 -12.68 13.60 -7.38
N LEU A 64 -13.54 13.51 -8.39
CA LEU A 64 -14.68 14.41 -8.59
C LEU A 64 -15.77 14.15 -7.55
N ILE A 65 -16.03 12.88 -7.23
CA ILE A 65 -16.97 12.48 -6.19
C ILE A 65 -16.53 13.06 -4.84
N TYR A 66 -15.26 12.87 -4.49
CA TYR A 66 -14.69 13.35 -3.25
C TYR A 66 -14.72 14.89 -3.17
N ALA A 67 -14.21 15.58 -4.19
CA ALA A 67 -14.19 17.05 -4.22
C ALA A 67 -15.60 17.64 -4.17
N GLY A 68 -16.55 17.05 -4.89
CA GLY A 68 -17.96 17.45 -4.87
C GLY A 68 -18.62 17.25 -3.51
N GLY A 69 -18.34 16.14 -2.82
CA GLY A 69 -18.87 15.89 -1.48
C GLY A 69 -18.33 16.86 -0.43
N ILE A 70 -17.02 17.17 -0.48
CA ILE A 70 -16.42 18.21 0.37
C ILE A 70 -17.05 19.57 0.08
N ALA A 71 -17.16 19.95 -1.19
CA ALA A 71 -17.72 21.23 -1.58
C ALA A 71 -19.17 21.41 -1.13
N LYS A 72 -20.01 20.37 -1.25
CA LYS A 72 -21.39 20.37 -0.72
C LYS A 72 -21.43 20.52 0.79
N SER A 73 -20.52 19.86 1.50
CA SER A 73 -20.45 19.94 2.97
C SER A 73 -20.01 21.33 3.42
N LEU A 74 -19.03 21.94 2.73
CA LEU A 74 -18.55 23.29 3.03
C LEU A 74 -19.55 24.39 2.65
N ALA A 75 -20.43 24.13 1.67
CA ALA A 75 -21.52 25.04 1.35
C ALA A 75 -22.49 25.24 2.54
N LEU A 76 -22.62 24.26 3.44
CA LEU A 76 -23.39 24.40 4.69
C LEU A 76 -22.82 25.46 5.64
N PHE A 77 -21.52 25.75 5.51
CA PHE A 77 -20.82 26.80 6.27
C PHE A 77 -20.72 28.12 5.49
N ASN A 78 -21.56 28.33 4.47
CA ASN A 78 -21.55 29.51 3.58
C ASN A 78 -20.26 29.68 2.76
N ILE A 79 -19.49 28.61 2.54
CA ILE A 79 -18.34 28.65 1.62
C ILE A 79 -18.82 28.40 0.19
N PRO A 80 -18.48 29.27 -0.79
CA PRO A 80 -18.91 29.08 -2.17
C PRO A 80 -18.47 27.74 -2.75
N TYR A 81 -19.43 26.99 -3.33
CA TYR A 81 -19.20 25.65 -3.88
C TYR A 81 -18.00 25.59 -4.81
N GLN A 82 -17.89 26.55 -5.74
CA GLN A 82 -16.82 26.55 -6.73
C GLN A 82 -15.43 26.66 -6.10
N ILE A 83 -15.28 27.50 -5.06
CA ILE A 83 -14.02 27.66 -4.32
C ILE A 83 -13.69 26.36 -3.59
N ALA A 84 -14.66 25.81 -2.85
CA ALA A 84 -14.48 24.58 -2.09
C ALA A 84 -14.17 23.38 -3.00
N PHE A 85 -14.84 23.29 -4.16
CA PHE A 85 -14.64 22.22 -5.13
C PHE A 85 -13.26 22.27 -5.75
N THR A 86 -12.83 23.42 -6.26
CA THR A 86 -11.49 23.59 -6.85
C THR A 86 -10.40 23.33 -5.80
N PHE A 87 -10.58 23.82 -4.58
CA PHE A 87 -9.64 23.56 -3.48
C PHE A 87 -9.56 22.08 -3.13
N ALA A 88 -10.69 21.40 -2.95
CA ALA A 88 -10.71 19.98 -2.61
C ALA A 88 -10.13 19.11 -3.73
N LEU A 89 -10.40 19.45 -5.00
CA LEU A 89 -9.85 18.75 -6.15
C LEU A 89 -8.32 18.95 -6.26
N LEU A 90 -7.84 20.18 -6.04
CA LEU A 90 -6.41 20.47 -5.99
C LEU A 90 -5.74 19.69 -4.86
N ALA A 91 -6.29 19.75 -3.64
CA ALA A 91 -5.76 19.02 -2.49
C ALA A 91 -5.70 17.50 -2.71
N PHE A 92 -6.75 16.92 -3.29
CA PHE A 92 -6.76 15.50 -3.66
C PHE A 92 -5.68 15.18 -4.70
N SER A 93 -5.55 16.02 -5.72
CA SER A 93 -4.58 15.80 -6.80
C SER A 93 -3.16 15.91 -6.27
N THR A 94 -2.84 16.96 -5.50
CA THR A 94 -1.54 17.13 -4.84
C THR A 94 -1.20 15.95 -3.94
N PHE A 95 -2.15 15.47 -3.14
CA PHE A 95 -1.96 14.29 -2.29
C PHE A 95 -1.55 13.03 -3.10
N VAL A 96 -2.19 12.80 -4.26
CA VAL A 96 -1.84 11.68 -5.14
C VAL A 96 -0.45 11.87 -5.76
N TYR A 97 -0.12 13.07 -6.20
CA TYR A 97 1.19 13.37 -6.79
C TYR A 97 2.33 13.25 -5.78
N ASP A 98 2.14 13.74 -4.55
CA ASP A 98 3.13 13.62 -3.49
C ASP A 98 3.37 12.14 -3.13
N THR A 99 2.30 11.33 -3.10
CA THR A 99 2.42 9.88 -2.91
C THR A 99 3.23 9.24 -4.05
N LEU A 100 3.00 9.64 -5.30
CA LEU A 100 3.74 9.12 -6.45
C LEU A 100 5.23 9.51 -6.41
N ASP A 101 5.54 10.76 -6.04
CA ASP A 101 6.92 11.23 -5.83
C ASP A 101 7.63 10.39 -4.76
N VAL A 102 7.00 10.18 -3.60
CA VAL A 102 7.55 9.35 -2.53
C VAL A 102 7.77 7.91 -3.01
N CYS A 103 6.78 7.32 -3.69
CA CYS A 103 6.87 5.94 -4.20
C CYS A 103 8.02 5.75 -5.20
N THR A 104 8.15 6.64 -6.18
CA THR A 104 9.19 6.54 -7.22
C THR A 104 10.58 6.79 -6.64
N ARG A 105 10.70 7.71 -5.68
CA ARG A 105 11.94 7.93 -4.93
C ARG A 105 12.33 6.71 -4.09
N LEU A 106 11.38 6.12 -3.36
CA LEU A 106 11.63 4.95 -2.53
C LEU A 106 11.98 3.72 -3.38
N ALA A 107 11.28 3.50 -4.50
CA ALA A 107 11.61 2.45 -5.46
C ALA A 107 13.05 2.58 -5.95
N ARG A 108 13.50 3.80 -6.27
CA ARG A 108 14.90 4.04 -6.65
C ARG A 108 15.86 3.66 -5.55
N TYR A 109 15.60 4.02 -4.30
CA TYR A 109 16.46 3.63 -3.17
C TYR A 109 16.53 2.11 -3.01
N ILE A 110 15.39 1.41 -3.11
CA ILE A 110 15.34 -0.06 -3.07
C ILE A 110 16.19 -0.67 -4.20
N PHE A 111 16.08 -0.17 -5.43
CA PHE A 111 16.92 -0.64 -6.54
C PHE A 111 18.41 -0.40 -6.29
N GLN A 112 18.78 0.77 -5.73
CA GLN A 112 20.17 1.07 -5.40
C GLN A 112 20.71 0.14 -4.32
N GLU A 113 19.90 -0.21 -3.31
CA GLU A 113 20.27 -1.14 -2.25
C GLU A 113 20.42 -2.58 -2.79
N LEU A 114 19.50 -3.03 -3.64
CA LEU A 114 19.55 -4.39 -4.23
C LEU A 114 20.70 -4.59 -5.21
N THR A 115 21.10 -3.54 -5.93
CA THR A 115 22.12 -3.62 -7.00
C THR A 115 23.50 -3.08 -6.58
N GLY A 116 23.59 -2.39 -5.44
CA GLY A 116 24.81 -1.67 -5.02
C GLY A 116 25.13 -0.44 -5.89
N TRP A 117 24.17 0.05 -6.68
CA TRP A 117 24.39 1.15 -7.63
C TRP A 117 24.36 2.54 -6.97
N HIS A 118 25.46 2.90 -6.32
CA HIS A 118 25.59 4.19 -5.61
C HIS A 118 26.18 5.34 -6.44
N SER A 119 26.74 5.07 -7.62
CA SER A 119 27.30 6.13 -8.48
C SER A 119 26.20 7.02 -9.09
N LYS A 120 26.53 8.23 -9.57
CA LYS A 120 25.56 9.11 -10.26
C LYS A 120 24.87 8.42 -11.44
N LYS A 121 25.64 7.66 -12.23
CA LYS A 121 25.11 6.84 -13.34
C LYS A 121 24.22 5.70 -12.83
N GLY A 122 24.65 5.02 -11.75
CA GLY A 122 23.87 3.97 -11.10
C GLY A 122 22.53 4.46 -10.55
N SER A 123 22.52 5.64 -9.92
CA SER A 123 21.29 6.28 -9.44
C SER A 123 20.33 6.63 -10.58
N LEU A 124 20.84 7.06 -11.73
CA LEU A 124 20.02 7.31 -12.91
C LEU A 124 19.41 6.01 -13.43
N CYS A 125 20.21 4.94 -13.58
CA CYS A 125 19.72 3.63 -14.00
C CYS A 125 18.65 3.07 -13.05
N ALA A 126 18.86 3.18 -11.73
CA ALA A 126 17.87 2.79 -10.73
C ALA A 126 16.58 3.62 -10.84
N GLY A 127 16.69 4.93 -11.12
CA GLY A 127 15.54 5.79 -11.38
C GLY A 127 14.75 5.38 -12.61
N VAL A 128 15.44 5.12 -13.72
CA VAL A 128 14.81 4.61 -14.97
C VAL A 128 14.13 3.27 -14.71
N ALA A 129 14.80 2.33 -14.05
CA ALA A 129 14.22 1.02 -13.72
C ALA A 129 12.96 1.15 -12.85
N SER A 130 12.94 2.10 -11.92
CA SER A 130 11.80 2.35 -11.03
C SER A 130 10.56 2.85 -11.76
N VAL A 131 10.73 3.64 -12.82
CA VAL A 131 9.63 4.22 -13.61
C VAL A 131 9.24 3.34 -14.79
N LEU A 132 10.15 2.46 -15.26
CA LEU A 132 9.92 1.61 -16.42
C LEU A 132 8.70 0.70 -16.27
N VAL A 133 8.55 0.05 -15.10
CA VAL A 133 7.41 -0.85 -14.85
C VAL A 133 6.07 -0.09 -14.84
N PRO A 134 5.91 1.02 -14.08
CA PRO A 134 4.73 1.89 -14.20
C PRO A 134 4.48 2.41 -15.62
N PHE A 135 5.53 2.77 -16.36
CA PHE A 135 5.42 3.26 -17.73
C PHE A 135 4.89 2.19 -18.69
N ILE A 136 5.43 0.97 -18.64
CA ILE A 136 4.94 -0.15 -19.46
C ILE A 136 3.48 -0.44 -19.12
N PHE A 137 3.12 -0.46 -17.83
CA PHE A 137 1.74 -0.66 -17.40
C PHE A 137 0.82 0.43 -17.97
N LEU A 138 1.23 1.70 -17.91
CA LEU A 138 0.44 2.82 -18.43
C LEU A 138 0.25 2.75 -19.96
N MET A 139 1.26 2.28 -20.69
CA MET A 139 1.20 2.16 -22.15
C MET A 139 0.45 0.90 -22.63
N ALA A 140 0.48 -0.18 -21.84
CA ALA A 140 -0.09 -1.47 -22.22
C ALA A 140 -1.53 -1.68 -21.72
N SER A 141 -1.96 -0.94 -20.70
CA SER A 141 -3.24 -1.17 -20.05
C SER A 141 -4.34 -0.19 -20.49
N LYS A 142 -5.59 -0.63 -20.41
CA LYS A 142 -6.76 0.19 -20.74
C LYS A 142 -7.08 1.20 -19.64
N GLU A 143 -7.97 2.15 -19.96
CA GLU A 143 -8.51 3.08 -18.97
C GLU A 143 -9.05 2.32 -17.73
N LYS A 144 -8.77 2.84 -16.54
CA LYS A 144 -9.15 2.25 -15.24
C LYS A 144 -8.48 0.89 -14.91
N ALA A 145 -7.40 0.51 -15.61
CA ALA A 145 -6.64 -0.69 -15.28
C ALA A 145 -6.02 -0.69 -13.87
N TYR A 146 -5.87 0.47 -13.22
CA TYR A 146 -5.46 0.53 -11.81
C TYR A 146 -6.41 -0.25 -10.88
N LEU A 147 -7.70 -0.38 -11.24
CA LEU A 147 -8.66 -1.19 -10.48
C LEU A 147 -8.29 -2.67 -10.47
N ALA A 148 -7.64 -3.13 -11.54
CA ALA A 148 -7.12 -4.47 -11.64
C ALA A 148 -5.91 -4.64 -10.69
N ALA A 149 -4.99 -3.67 -10.67
CA ALA A 149 -3.78 -3.70 -9.83
C ALA A 149 -4.03 -3.44 -8.33
N TRP A 150 -5.12 -2.78 -7.98
CA TRP A 150 -5.42 -2.33 -6.62
C TRP A 150 -5.45 -3.46 -5.57
N PRO A 151 -6.08 -4.62 -5.83
CA PRO A 151 -6.04 -5.76 -4.90
C PRO A 151 -4.62 -6.30 -4.68
N ALA A 152 -3.78 -6.33 -5.70
CA ALA A 152 -2.39 -6.78 -5.59
C ALA A 152 -1.57 -5.80 -4.72
N PHE A 153 -1.76 -4.50 -4.91
CA PHE A 153 -1.18 -3.46 -4.06
C PHE A 153 -1.66 -3.58 -2.61
N GLY A 154 -2.95 -3.81 -2.39
CA GLY A 154 -3.53 -4.03 -1.07
C GLY A 154 -2.86 -5.22 -0.37
N ALA A 155 -2.75 -6.35 -1.06
CA ALA A 155 -2.13 -7.56 -0.53
C ALA A 155 -0.64 -7.38 -0.21
N SER A 156 0.14 -6.75 -1.08
CA SER A 156 1.57 -6.50 -0.83
C SER A 156 1.79 -5.55 0.36
N ASN A 157 0.97 -4.50 0.49
CA ASN A 157 1.03 -3.58 1.63
C ASN A 157 0.69 -4.28 2.96
N GLN A 158 -0.23 -5.25 2.96
CA GLN A 158 -0.55 -6.02 4.16
C GLN A 158 0.51 -7.06 4.49
N LEU A 159 1.14 -7.68 3.49
CA LEU A 159 2.26 -8.58 3.73
C LEU A 159 3.42 -7.86 4.44
N LEU A 160 3.72 -6.65 3.97
CA LEU A 160 4.74 -5.79 4.58
C LEU A 160 4.37 -5.36 6.01
N ALA A 161 3.09 -5.08 6.26
CA ALA A 161 2.61 -4.80 7.61
C ALA A 161 2.87 -5.97 8.56
N SER A 162 2.67 -7.21 8.11
CA SER A 162 2.97 -8.42 8.89
C SER A 162 4.47 -8.53 9.23
N ILE A 163 5.37 -8.17 8.32
CA ILE A 163 6.82 -8.18 8.57
C ILE A 163 7.21 -7.15 9.64
N ILE A 164 6.59 -5.98 9.63
CA ILE A 164 6.81 -4.96 10.66
C ILE A 164 6.34 -5.48 12.01
N LEU A 165 5.16 -6.09 12.09
CA LEU A 165 4.66 -6.69 13.33
C LEU A 165 5.55 -7.83 13.83
N LEU A 166 6.15 -8.62 12.92
CA LEU A 166 7.15 -9.62 13.28
C LEU A 166 8.38 -8.96 13.90
N ALA A 167 8.96 -7.95 13.25
CA ALA A 167 10.13 -7.24 13.76
C ALA A 167 9.88 -6.65 15.15
N VAL A 168 8.72 -6.03 15.37
CA VAL A 168 8.32 -5.51 16.69
C VAL A 168 8.14 -6.66 17.70
N SER A 169 7.55 -7.78 17.29
CA SER A 169 7.38 -8.95 18.16
C SER A 169 8.72 -9.52 18.63
N VAL A 170 9.68 -9.66 17.70
CA VAL A 170 11.04 -10.14 18.00
C VAL A 170 11.75 -9.16 18.93
N TRP A 171 11.63 -7.86 18.69
CA TRP A 171 12.20 -6.83 19.56
C TRP A 171 11.63 -6.90 20.99
N LEU A 172 10.31 -7.06 21.14
CA LEU A 172 9.66 -7.22 22.45
C LEU A 172 10.13 -8.47 23.18
N ILE A 173 10.31 -9.59 22.47
CA ILE A 173 10.85 -10.83 23.03
C ILE A 173 12.26 -10.62 23.57
N HIS A 174 13.13 -9.91 22.82
CA HIS A 174 14.49 -9.58 23.27
C HIS A 174 14.50 -8.69 24.52
N LEU A 175 13.51 -7.80 24.67
CA LEU A 175 13.33 -6.99 25.88
C LEU A 175 12.70 -7.75 27.06
N GLY A 176 12.43 -9.05 26.92
CA GLY A 176 11.74 -9.85 27.93
C GLY A 176 10.25 -9.49 28.12
N LYS A 177 9.67 -8.72 27.20
CA LYS A 177 8.26 -8.30 27.24
C LYS A 177 7.38 -9.34 26.54
N ARG A 178 6.11 -9.42 26.95
CA ARG A 178 5.12 -10.33 26.33
C ARG A 178 4.65 -9.76 24.98
N PRO A 179 4.90 -10.43 23.82
CA PRO A 179 4.65 -9.89 22.49
C PRO A 179 3.24 -10.22 21.93
N TRP A 180 2.31 -10.74 22.75
CA TRP A 180 1.05 -11.32 22.25
C TRP A 180 0.21 -10.34 21.44
N TYR A 181 0.22 -9.05 21.79
CA TYR A 181 -0.53 -7.99 21.12
C TYR A 181 0.06 -7.56 19.77
N THR A 182 1.27 -8.01 19.43
CA THR A 182 1.86 -7.83 18.09
C THR A 182 1.81 -9.12 17.28
N ILE A 183 1.99 -10.28 17.92
CA ILE A 183 1.92 -11.60 17.27
C ILE A 183 0.50 -11.93 16.80
N LEU A 184 -0.53 -11.65 17.60
CA LEU A 184 -1.91 -11.99 17.22
C LEU A 184 -2.37 -11.23 15.97
N PRO A 185 -2.21 -9.89 15.88
CA PRO A 185 -2.46 -9.17 14.63
C PRO A 185 -1.57 -9.66 13.48
N MET A 186 -0.29 -9.98 13.72
CA MET A 186 0.61 -10.49 12.69
C MET A 186 0.08 -11.77 12.04
N ILE A 187 -0.34 -12.76 12.84
CA ILE A 187 -0.88 -14.03 12.34
C ILE A 187 -2.15 -13.78 11.54
N PHE A 188 -3.06 -12.95 12.06
CA PHE A 188 -4.28 -12.59 11.36
C PHE A 188 -3.98 -11.95 9.99
N MET A 189 -3.03 -11.00 9.96
CA MET A 189 -2.62 -10.31 8.74
C MET A 189 -2.01 -11.27 7.72
N PHE A 190 -1.12 -12.19 8.13
CA PHE A 190 -0.58 -13.22 7.24
C PHE A 190 -1.68 -14.13 6.66
N ALA A 191 -2.63 -14.56 7.50
CA ALA A 191 -3.71 -15.45 7.08
C ALA A 191 -4.63 -14.80 6.05
N VAL A 192 -5.14 -13.60 6.34
CA VAL A 192 -6.05 -12.87 5.44
C VAL A 192 -5.34 -12.46 4.15
N THR A 193 -4.08 -12.05 4.23
CA THR A 193 -3.29 -11.68 3.04
C THR A 193 -3.03 -12.90 2.14
N SER A 194 -2.63 -14.03 2.71
CA SER A 194 -2.40 -15.25 1.96
C SER A 194 -3.69 -15.76 1.31
N TRP A 195 -4.82 -15.69 2.03
CA TRP A 195 -6.13 -16.00 1.49
C TRP A 195 -6.50 -15.10 0.29
N SER A 196 -6.30 -13.79 0.43
CA SER A 196 -6.54 -12.83 -0.65
C SER A 196 -5.67 -13.09 -1.88
N LEU A 197 -4.40 -13.46 -1.69
CA LEU A 197 -3.47 -13.77 -2.78
C LEU A 197 -3.84 -15.07 -3.51
N VAL A 198 -4.33 -16.08 -2.79
CA VAL A 198 -4.88 -17.30 -3.40
C VAL A 198 -6.07 -16.93 -4.30
N ILE A 199 -7.04 -16.16 -3.79
CA ILE A 199 -8.21 -15.72 -4.57
C ILE A 199 -7.77 -14.97 -5.84
N LEU A 200 -6.82 -14.04 -5.71
CA LEU A 200 -6.32 -13.25 -6.83
C LEU A 200 -5.60 -14.11 -7.89
N SER A 201 -4.98 -15.22 -7.48
CA SER A 201 -4.21 -16.10 -8.36
C SER A 201 -5.07 -17.15 -9.10
N ILE A 202 -6.26 -17.48 -8.60
CA ILE A 202 -7.14 -18.51 -9.20
C ILE A 202 -7.46 -18.26 -10.68
N PRO A 203 -7.90 -17.06 -11.11
CA PRO A 203 -8.24 -16.81 -12.51
C PRO A 203 -7.05 -17.04 -13.45
N PHE A 204 -5.85 -16.67 -13.01
CA PHE A 204 -4.62 -16.87 -13.77
C PHE A 204 -4.23 -18.34 -13.88
N VAL A 205 -4.25 -19.09 -12.77
CA VAL A 205 -3.96 -20.53 -12.78
C VAL A 205 -4.94 -21.29 -13.69
N LYS A 206 -6.23 -20.93 -13.67
CA LYS A 206 -7.22 -21.49 -14.60
C LYS A 206 -6.94 -21.11 -16.04
N SER A 207 -6.49 -19.89 -16.30
CA SER A 207 -6.12 -19.44 -17.65
C SER A 207 -4.89 -20.15 -18.21
N LEU A 208 -3.95 -20.61 -17.36
CA LEU A 208 -2.82 -21.42 -17.78
C LEU A 208 -3.25 -22.77 -18.36
N ALA A 209 -4.28 -23.40 -17.80
CA ALA A 209 -4.83 -24.64 -18.35
C ALA A 209 -5.41 -24.42 -19.76
N GLY A 210 -5.98 -23.24 -20.04
CA GLY A 210 -6.47 -22.85 -21.36
C GLY A 210 -5.39 -22.53 -22.40
N LEU A 211 -4.12 -22.37 -22.00
CA LEU A 211 -3.02 -22.23 -22.96
C LEU A 211 -2.85 -23.51 -23.80
N THR A 212 -3.17 -24.67 -23.22
CA THR A 212 -3.15 -25.97 -23.92
C THR A 212 -4.21 -26.09 -25.01
N THR A 213 -5.24 -25.23 -24.97
CA THR A 213 -6.32 -25.17 -25.97
C THR A 213 -6.20 -23.96 -26.91
N GLY A 214 -5.08 -23.23 -26.86
CA GLY A 214 -4.82 -22.06 -27.71
C GLY A 214 -5.46 -20.75 -27.24
N PHE A 215 -6.01 -20.70 -26.03
CA PHE A 215 -6.55 -19.47 -25.44
C PHE A 215 -5.43 -18.68 -24.74
N PHE A 216 -5.19 -17.46 -25.21
CA PHE A 216 -4.25 -16.55 -24.55
C PHE A 216 -4.96 -15.67 -23.52
N PRO A 217 -4.52 -15.66 -22.24
CA PRO A 217 -5.09 -14.79 -21.23
C PRO A 217 -4.89 -13.30 -21.55
N SER A 218 -5.81 -12.46 -21.08
CA SER A 218 -5.66 -11.01 -21.16
C SER A 218 -4.43 -10.54 -20.38
N ALA A 219 -3.79 -9.46 -20.84
CA ALA A 219 -2.61 -8.88 -20.20
C ALA A 219 -2.83 -8.61 -18.70
N ASP A 220 -4.02 -8.12 -18.32
CA ASP A 220 -4.39 -7.86 -16.93
C ASP A 220 -4.41 -9.14 -16.09
N THR A 221 -4.91 -10.25 -16.63
CA THR A 221 -4.96 -11.55 -15.92
C THR A 221 -3.56 -12.10 -15.70
N VAL A 222 -2.69 -11.96 -16.70
CA VAL A 222 -1.28 -12.40 -16.61
C VAL A 222 -0.52 -11.59 -15.58
N LEU A 223 -0.67 -10.27 -15.60
CA LEU A 223 0.04 -9.38 -14.68
C LEU A 223 -0.42 -9.61 -13.24
N LEU A 224 -1.72 -9.62 -12.99
CA LEU A 224 -2.27 -9.83 -11.65
C LEU A 224 -1.98 -11.22 -11.11
N GLY A 225 -2.14 -12.22 -11.95
CA GLY A 225 -1.84 -13.60 -11.63
C GLY A 225 -0.38 -13.82 -11.30
N GLY A 226 0.52 -13.32 -12.16
CA GLY A 226 1.95 -13.41 -11.97
C GLY A 226 2.41 -12.69 -10.70
N CYS A 227 1.97 -11.45 -10.49
CA CYS A 227 2.24 -10.72 -9.25
C CYS A 227 1.64 -11.42 -8.02
N GLY A 228 0.42 -11.95 -8.13
CA GLY A 228 -0.26 -12.68 -7.06
C GLY A 228 0.48 -13.95 -6.65
N VAL A 229 0.90 -14.76 -7.61
CA VAL A 229 1.69 -15.98 -7.38
C VAL A 229 3.06 -15.65 -6.77
N LEU A 230 3.73 -14.63 -7.29
CA LEU A 230 5.01 -14.17 -6.75
C LEU A 230 4.86 -13.71 -5.30
N LEU A 231 3.88 -12.86 -5.01
CA LEU A 231 3.59 -12.38 -3.65
C LEU A 231 3.17 -13.52 -2.72
N LEU A 232 2.45 -14.53 -3.23
CA LEU A 232 2.08 -15.71 -2.45
C LEU A 232 3.32 -16.55 -2.09
N ALA A 233 4.22 -16.77 -3.05
CA ALA A 233 5.47 -17.47 -2.80
C ALA A 233 6.34 -16.73 -1.77
N LEU A 234 6.45 -15.40 -1.90
CA LEU A 234 7.15 -14.57 -0.91
C LEU A 234 6.48 -14.62 0.46
N SER A 235 5.14 -14.60 0.53
CA SER A 235 4.38 -14.73 1.77
C SER A 235 4.68 -16.06 2.47
N LEU A 236 4.66 -17.18 1.74
CA LEU A 236 4.99 -18.49 2.29
C LEU A 236 6.43 -18.56 2.80
N MET A 237 7.39 -18.01 2.03
CA MET A 237 8.78 -17.90 2.46
C MET A 237 8.91 -17.13 3.78
N LEU A 238 8.21 -16.00 3.90
CA LEU A 238 8.21 -15.18 5.10
C LEU A 238 7.56 -15.87 6.30
N ILE A 239 6.51 -16.65 6.09
CA ILE A 239 5.89 -17.46 7.16
C ILE A 239 6.90 -18.49 7.68
N VAL A 240 7.62 -19.17 6.79
CA VAL A 240 8.68 -20.13 7.18
C VAL A 240 9.76 -19.44 8.01
N GLU A 241 10.25 -18.29 7.55
CA GLU A 241 11.27 -17.53 8.28
C GLU A 241 10.74 -17.01 9.63
N THR A 242 9.49 -16.57 9.69
CA THR A 242 8.81 -16.15 10.92
C THR A 242 8.79 -17.27 11.96
N VAL A 243 8.39 -18.48 11.54
CA VAL A 243 8.37 -19.67 12.42
C VAL A 243 9.78 -20.00 12.89
N ARG A 244 10.77 -19.95 11.99
CA ARG A 244 12.19 -20.15 12.34
C ARG A 244 12.64 -19.15 13.40
N VAL A 245 12.36 -17.87 13.20
CA VAL A 245 12.79 -16.79 14.11
C VAL A 245 12.11 -16.89 15.48
N LEU A 246 10.80 -17.13 15.53
CA LEU A 246 10.06 -17.13 16.79
C LEU A 246 10.26 -18.40 17.64
N PHE A 247 10.41 -19.57 17.00
CA PHE A 247 10.48 -20.84 17.71
C PHE A 247 11.90 -21.40 17.84
N PHE A 248 12.77 -21.17 16.84
CA PHE A 248 14.09 -21.80 16.78
C PHE A 248 15.25 -20.85 17.11
N PHE A 249 15.05 -19.53 16.98
CA PHE A 249 16.05 -18.51 17.35
C PHE A 249 16.07 -18.17 18.85
N ARG A 250 15.78 -19.15 19.71
CA ARG A 250 16.14 -19.09 21.14
C ARG A 250 17.63 -19.40 21.30
N THR A 251 18.50 -18.58 20.75
CA THR A 251 19.95 -18.66 20.99
C THR A 251 20.37 -17.61 22.01
N LYS A 252 20.58 -18.11 23.24
CA LYS A 252 21.44 -17.57 24.30
C LYS A 252 21.19 -16.10 24.68
N ALA A 253 20.21 -15.88 25.55
CA ALA A 253 20.37 -14.85 26.56
C ALA A 253 21.55 -15.27 27.46
N ALA A 254 22.69 -14.61 27.28
CA ALA A 254 23.76 -14.54 28.28
C ALA A 254 23.44 -13.40 29.25
#